data_AF-A0A149PVR2-F1
#
_entry.id   AF-A0A149PVR2-F1
#
_cell.length_a   1.000
_cell.length_b   1.000
_cell.length_c   1.000
_cell.angle_alpha   90.00
_cell.angle_beta   90.00
_cell.angle_gamma   90.00
#
_symmetry.space_group_name_H-M   'P 1'
#
loop_
_entity.id
_entity.type
_entity.pdbx_description
1 polymer ?
#
loop_
_entity_poly.entity_id
_entity_poly.type
_entity_poly.pdbx_seq_one_letter_code
_entity_poly.pdbx_strand_id
1 'polypeptide(L)'
;MQISSRGYHDAELSGAAYSRANASALLNFELENGDSAQLLFSGVQALRINDYGLQNVVSRLLISPSYTFSIAEINEYISWAHSKHDYKASFSDEEVREIWTSVKRGRLALFVLEPSVGAEIVILCERALEAKKADENP
;
A
#
# COMPACT_ATOMS: atom_id res chain seq x y z
N MET A 1 13.64 -2.08 -9.16
CA MET A 1 12.88 -0.86 -9.53
C MET A 1 12.18 -0.40 -8.26
N GLN A 2 12.45 0.83 -7.83
CA GLN A 2 11.99 1.38 -6.55
C GLN A 2 10.81 2.31 -6.82
N ILE A 3 9.72 2.18 -6.06
CA ILE A 3 8.53 3.03 -6.20
C ILE A 3 8.89 4.42 -5.66
N SER A 4 8.67 5.45 -6.48
CA SER A 4 8.88 6.84 -6.07
C SER A 4 7.57 7.45 -5.61
N SER A 5 7.46 7.80 -4.32
CA SER A 5 6.24 8.40 -3.76
C SER A 5 5.94 9.81 -4.29
N ARG A 6 6.93 10.50 -4.88
CA ARG A 6 6.83 11.91 -5.27
C ARG A 6 5.86 12.20 -6.43
N GLY A 7 5.50 11.19 -7.22
CA GLY A 7 4.60 11.36 -8.37
C GLY A 7 3.11 11.17 -8.06
N TYR A 8 2.76 10.83 -6.81
CA TYR A 8 1.41 10.41 -6.44
C TYR A 8 0.67 11.42 -5.55
N HIS A 9 1.28 12.55 -5.20
CA HIS A 9 0.54 13.62 -4.54
C HIS A 9 -0.53 14.16 -5.50
N ASP A 10 -1.77 14.30 -5.04
CA ASP A 10 -2.95 14.65 -5.84
C ASP A 10 -3.33 13.64 -6.95
N ALA A 11 -2.68 12.47 -6.99
CA ALA A 11 -3.13 11.38 -7.84
C ALA A 11 -4.44 10.78 -7.31
N GLU A 12 -5.29 10.29 -8.21
CA GLU A 12 -6.53 9.62 -7.85
C GLU A 12 -6.37 8.10 -7.96
N LEU A 13 -6.74 7.38 -6.90
CA LEU A 13 -6.85 5.93 -6.94
C LEU A 13 -8.13 5.56 -7.73
N SER A 14 -7.95 5.12 -8.96
CA SER A 14 -9.04 4.76 -9.88
C SER A 14 -9.43 3.29 -9.79
N GLY A 15 -8.59 2.43 -9.21
CA GLY A 15 -8.94 1.02 -9.03
C GLY A 15 -8.07 0.27 -8.05
N ALA A 16 -8.66 -0.74 -7.40
CA ALA A 16 -7.98 -1.70 -6.57
C ALA A 16 -8.49 -3.12 -6.86
N ALA A 17 -7.57 -4.07 -7.03
CA ALA A 17 -7.89 -5.48 -7.25
C ALA A 17 -7.01 -6.38 -6.38
N TYR A 18 -7.59 -7.47 -5.87
CA TYR A 18 -6.88 -8.49 -5.11
C TYR A 18 -7.12 -9.88 -5.68
N SER A 19 -6.04 -10.61 -5.97
CA SER A 19 -6.08 -12.02 -6.36
C SER A 19 -5.61 -12.87 -5.19
N ARG A 20 -6.54 -13.65 -4.63
CA ARG A 20 -6.22 -14.63 -3.59
C ARG A 20 -5.33 -15.75 -4.11
N ALA A 21 -5.58 -16.22 -5.33
CA ALA A 21 -4.83 -17.33 -5.92
C ALA A 21 -3.33 -17.03 -6.06
N ASN A 22 -3.00 -15.77 -6.32
CA ASN A 22 -1.62 -15.32 -6.52
C ASN A 22 -1.05 -14.56 -5.31
N ALA A 23 -1.84 -14.39 -4.24
CA ALA A 23 -1.54 -13.48 -3.13
C ALA A 23 -1.01 -12.12 -3.63
N SER A 24 -1.73 -11.50 -4.57
CA SER A 24 -1.27 -10.28 -5.24
C SER A 24 -2.33 -9.19 -5.22
N ALA A 25 -1.91 -7.93 -5.10
CA ALA A 25 -2.79 -6.77 -5.22
C ALA A 25 -2.30 -5.86 -6.35
N LEU A 26 -3.24 -5.20 -7.02
CA LEU A 26 -2.99 -4.20 -8.04
C LEU A 26 -3.76 -2.93 -7.65
N LEU A 27 -3.04 -1.80 -7.59
CA LEU A 27 -3.64 -0.48 -7.46
C LEU A 27 -3.40 0.30 -8.76
N ASN A 28 -4.42 0.97 -9.25
CA ASN A 28 -4.37 1.84 -10.43
C ASN A 28 -4.54 3.29 -9.97
N PHE A 29 -3.68 4.15 -10.50
CA PHE A 29 -3.69 5.57 -10.21
C PHE A 29 -3.79 6.37 -11.51
N GLU A 30 -4.56 7.45 -11.45
CA GLU A 30 -4.55 8.53 -12.42
C GLU A 30 -3.73 9.68 -11.83
N LEU A 31 -2.63 10.04 -12.50
CA LEU A 31 -1.73 11.09 -12.05
C LEU A 31 -2.25 12.46 -12.51
N GLU A 32 -1.86 13.54 -11.82
CA GLU A 32 -2.30 14.91 -12.13
C GLU A 32 -1.96 15.33 -13.58
N ASN A 33 -0.89 14.79 -14.14
CA ASN A 33 -0.47 15.06 -15.51
C ASN A 33 -1.29 14.30 -16.58
N GLY A 34 -2.30 13.50 -16.18
CA GLY A 34 -3.12 12.67 -17.04
C GLY A 34 -2.54 11.28 -17.34
N ASP A 35 -1.34 10.96 -16.86
CA ASP A 35 -0.75 9.63 -17.02
C ASP A 35 -1.43 8.61 -16.09
N SER A 36 -1.38 7.33 -16.47
CA SER A 36 -1.77 6.23 -15.60
C SER A 36 -0.57 5.51 -15.01
N ALA A 37 -0.62 5.23 -13.71
CA ALA A 37 0.39 4.43 -13.01
C ALA A 37 -0.24 3.21 -12.34
N GLN A 38 0.52 2.13 -12.26
CA GLN A 38 0.08 0.89 -11.61
C GLN A 38 1.09 0.48 -10.55
N LEU A 39 0.59 0.14 -9.36
CA LEU A 39 1.37 -0.49 -8.30
C LEU A 39 0.96 -1.94 -8.14
N LEU A 40 1.89 -2.85 -8.39
CA LEU A 40 1.72 -4.29 -8.25
C LEU A 40 2.41 -4.79 -6.99
N PHE A 41 1.66 -5.48 -6.15
CA PHE A 41 2.11 -6.09 -4.90
C PHE A 41 2.03 -7.61 -5.01
N SER A 42 3.11 -8.30 -4.66
CA SER A 42 3.24 -9.76 -4.70
C SER A 42 3.55 -10.32 -3.31
N GLY A 43 3.04 -11.51 -2.99
CA GLY A 43 3.21 -12.10 -1.65
C GLY A 43 2.51 -11.26 -0.58
N VAL A 44 1.31 -10.78 -0.87
CA VAL A 44 0.50 -9.95 0.03
C VAL A 44 0.10 -10.77 1.26
N GLN A 45 0.56 -10.31 2.42
CA GLN A 45 0.28 -10.90 3.73
C GLN A 45 -0.86 -10.18 4.45
N ALA A 46 -0.98 -8.87 4.22
CA ALA A 46 -2.07 -8.04 4.73
C ALA A 46 -2.49 -7.03 3.67
N LEU A 47 -3.79 -6.82 3.53
CA LEU A 47 -4.39 -5.78 2.69
C LEU A 47 -5.64 -5.29 3.39
N ARG A 48 -5.73 -3.98 3.59
CA ARG A 48 -6.95 -3.31 3.99
C ARG A 48 -7.14 -2.03 3.19
N ILE A 49 -8.37 -1.82 2.75
CA ILE A 49 -8.84 -0.61 2.08
C ILE A 49 -10.08 -0.16 2.86
N ASN A 50 -10.14 1.12 3.21
CA ASN A 50 -11.30 1.73 3.85
C ASN A 50 -11.77 2.95 3.05
N ASP A 51 -13.07 3.28 3.11
CA ASP A 51 -13.67 4.48 2.53
C ASP A 51 -13.39 4.71 1.02
N TYR A 52 -13.27 3.61 0.26
CA TYR A 52 -13.17 3.67 -1.20
C TYR A 52 -14.48 4.18 -1.80
N GLY A 53 -14.43 5.35 -2.46
CA GLY A 53 -15.61 6.05 -2.96
C GLY A 53 -15.45 6.56 -4.38
N LEU A 54 -16.25 7.57 -4.72
CA LEU A 54 -16.23 8.23 -6.03
C LEU A 54 -15.02 9.15 -6.24
N GLN A 55 -14.33 9.52 -5.16
CA GLN A 55 -13.11 10.31 -5.16
C GLN A 55 -12.14 9.68 -4.18
N ASN A 56 -10.93 9.34 -4.64
CA ASN A 56 -9.89 8.72 -3.81
C ASN A 56 -8.56 9.43 -4.04
N VAL A 57 -8.48 10.68 -3.61
CA VAL A 57 -7.33 11.56 -3.83
C VAL A 57 -6.25 11.26 -2.81
N VAL A 58 -5.04 10.99 -3.29
CA VAL A 58 -3.87 10.66 -2.48
C VAL A 58 -3.28 11.94 -1.88
N SER A 59 -3.11 11.96 -0.56
CA SER A 59 -2.30 12.96 0.13
C SER A 59 -0.84 12.54 0.12
N ARG A 60 -0.57 11.32 0.59
CA ARG A 60 0.79 10.80 0.70
C ARG A 60 0.85 9.29 0.52
N LEU A 61 1.94 8.85 -0.11
CA LEU A 61 2.33 7.45 -0.15
C LEU A 61 3.58 7.23 0.71
N LEU A 62 3.47 6.35 1.69
CA LEU A 62 4.58 5.85 2.48
C LEU A 62 4.92 4.45 2.00
N ILE A 63 6.15 4.24 1.54
CA ILE A 63 6.58 2.92 1.08
C ILE A 63 8.01 2.63 1.48
N SER A 64 8.26 1.45 2.04
CA SER A 64 9.62 0.98 2.31
C SER A 64 10.31 0.51 1.02
N PRO A 65 11.62 0.78 0.82
CA PRO A 65 12.55 1.41 1.76
C PRO A 65 12.61 2.95 1.64
N SER A 66 11.86 3.57 0.72
CA SER A 66 11.88 5.03 0.51
C SER A 66 11.44 5.82 1.75
N TYR A 67 10.58 5.22 2.57
CA TYR A 67 10.17 5.69 3.88
C TYR A 67 10.64 4.69 4.96
N THR A 68 11.23 5.20 6.04
CA THR A 68 11.67 4.39 7.17
C THR A 68 10.61 4.42 8.26
N PHE A 69 9.81 3.36 8.36
CA PHE A 69 8.82 3.23 9.42
C PHE A 69 9.46 2.95 10.78
N SER A 70 8.97 3.62 11.80
CA SER A 70 9.23 3.27 13.20
C SER A 70 8.49 1.99 13.60
N ILE A 71 8.90 1.39 14.72
CA ILE A 71 8.22 0.21 15.28
C ILE A 71 6.76 0.54 15.65
N ALA A 72 6.52 1.75 16.17
CA ALA A 72 5.19 2.20 16.55
C ALA A 72 4.26 2.33 15.34
N GLU A 73 4.74 2.96 14.26
CA GLU A 73 3.98 3.08 13.01
C GLU A 73 3.69 1.73 12.38
N ILE A 74 4.67 0.81 12.36
CA ILE A 74 4.42 -0.56 11.87
C ILE A 74 3.33 -1.22 12.69
N ASN A 75 3.39 -1.18 14.02
CA ASN A 75 2.37 -1.79 14.86
C ASN A 75 0.98 -1.22 14.57
N GLU A 76 0.88 0.10 14.44
CA GLU A 76 -0.36 0.80 14.12
C GLU A 76 -0.95 0.32 12.79
N TYR A 77 -0.17 0.41 11.71
CA TYR A 77 -0.65 0.06 10.37
C TYR A 77 -0.96 -1.44 10.22
N ILE A 78 -0.12 -2.34 10.74
CA ILE A 78 -0.39 -3.79 10.65
C ILE A 78 -1.59 -4.19 11.51
N SER A 79 -1.72 -3.63 12.72
CA SER A 79 -2.87 -3.91 13.58
C SER A 79 -4.15 -3.44 12.91
N TRP A 80 -4.13 -2.26 12.29
CA TRP A 80 -5.25 -1.78 11.49
C TRP A 80 -5.55 -2.69 10.30
N ALA A 81 -4.55 -3.09 9.52
CA ALA A 81 -4.73 -3.95 8.35
C ALA A 81 -5.32 -5.33 8.68
N HIS A 82 -5.00 -5.88 9.85
CA HIS A 82 -5.52 -7.17 10.32
C HIS A 82 -6.83 -7.07 11.12
N SER A 83 -7.22 -5.86 11.53
CA SER A 83 -8.48 -5.63 12.23
C SER A 83 -9.68 -5.80 11.31
N LYS A 84 -10.79 -6.28 11.86
CA LYS A 84 -12.11 -6.37 11.21
C LYS A 84 -13.12 -5.52 12.00
N HIS A 85 -14.33 -5.32 11.48
CA HIS A 85 -15.34 -4.45 12.12
C HIS A 85 -15.55 -4.73 13.62
N ASP A 86 -15.55 -5.99 14.03
CA ASP A 86 -15.76 -6.36 15.44
C ASP A 86 -14.49 -6.85 16.17
N TYR A 87 -13.33 -6.80 15.50
CA TYR A 87 -12.09 -7.36 16.02
C TYR A 87 -10.92 -6.41 15.78
N LYS A 88 -10.30 -5.95 16.87
CA LYS A 88 -9.01 -5.29 16.80
C LYS A 88 -7.92 -6.35 16.87
N ALA A 89 -7.17 -6.50 15.79
CA ALA A 89 -5.95 -7.29 15.82
C ALA A 89 -4.96 -6.62 16.76
N SER A 90 -4.32 -7.42 17.60
CA SER A 90 -3.22 -7.00 18.45
C SER A 90 -2.10 -7.99 18.22
N PHE A 91 -0.93 -7.46 17.90
CA PHE A 91 0.30 -8.24 17.79
C PHE A 91 1.07 -8.15 19.10
N SER A 92 1.83 -9.18 19.43
CA SER A 92 2.82 -9.12 20.49
C SER A 92 4.01 -8.27 20.07
N ASP A 93 4.76 -7.73 21.04
CA ASP A 93 5.96 -6.94 20.79
C ASP A 93 7.00 -7.68 19.92
N GLU A 94 7.07 -9.01 20.05
CA GLU A 94 7.99 -9.83 19.26
C GLU A 94 7.56 -9.90 17.80
N GLU A 95 6.30 -10.18 17.51
CA GLU A 95 5.75 -10.21 16.14
C GLU A 95 5.92 -8.86 15.44
N VAL A 96 5.64 -7.76 16.13
CA VAL A 96 5.86 -6.41 15.60
C VAL A 96 7.33 -6.18 15.26
N ARG A 97 8.26 -6.59 16.14
CA ARG A 97 9.71 -6.44 15.91
C ARG A 97 10.20 -7.30 14.75
N GLU A 98 9.66 -8.50 14.58
CA GLU A 98 9.98 -9.38 13.46
C GLU A 98 9.56 -8.76 12.12
N ILE A 99 8.34 -8.22 12.06
CA ILE A 99 7.84 -7.52 10.87
C ILE A 99 8.68 -6.27 10.61
N TRP A 100 8.94 -5.45 11.64
CA TRP A 100 9.78 -4.26 11.51
C TRP A 100 11.18 -4.57 11.00
N THR A 101 11.79 -5.63 11.54
CA THR A 101 13.11 -6.09 11.09
C THR A 101 13.06 -6.57 9.64
N SER A 102 11.99 -7.25 9.24
CA SER A 102 11.81 -7.74 7.87
C SER A 102 11.60 -6.61 6.86
N VAL A 103 10.80 -5.59 7.22
CA VAL A 103 10.63 -4.36 6.44
C VAL A 103 11.95 -3.60 6.31
N LYS A 104 12.67 -3.40 7.43
CA LYS A 104 13.96 -2.72 7.45
C LYS A 104 15.03 -3.44 6.62
N ARG A 105 14.98 -4.77 6.58
CA ARG A 105 15.89 -5.61 5.76
C ARG A 105 15.42 -5.77 4.31
N GLY A 106 14.30 -5.18 3.92
CA GLY A 106 13.74 -5.28 2.57
C GLY A 106 13.22 -6.68 2.20
N ARG A 107 12.95 -7.53 3.19
CA ARG A 107 12.29 -8.84 2.99
C ARG A 107 10.78 -8.71 2.84
N LEU A 108 10.23 -7.68 3.48
CA LEU A 108 8.85 -7.24 3.30
C LEU A 108 8.85 -5.78 2.86
N ALA A 109 7.79 -5.39 2.18
CA ALA A 109 7.45 -4.03 1.87
C ALA A 109 6.14 -3.67 2.57
N LEU A 110 6.16 -2.54 3.29
CA LEU A 110 4.95 -1.90 3.82
C LEU A 110 4.63 -0.70 2.93
N PHE A 111 3.39 -0.67 2.44
CA PHE A 111 2.81 0.42 1.68
C PHE A 111 1.62 0.99 2.44
N VAL A 112 1.60 2.31 2.58
CA VAL A 112 0.49 3.06 3.17
C VAL A 112 0.13 4.18 2.21
N LEU A 113 -1.14 4.24 1.83
CA LEU A 113 -1.75 5.36 1.13
C LEU A 113 -2.62 6.08 2.14
N GLU A 114 -2.26 7.34 2.38
CA GLU A 114 -3.12 8.22 3.16
C GLU A 114 -3.87 9.18 2.24
N PRO A 115 -5.20 9.22 2.34
CA PRO A 115 -6.03 10.03 1.47
C PRO A 115 -6.03 11.48 1.93
N SER A 116 -6.09 12.38 0.96
CA SER A 116 -6.68 13.71 1.17
C SER A 116 -8.21 13.58 1.23
N VAL A 117 -8.78 12.70 0.39
CA VAL A 117 -10.20 12.35 0.33
C VAL A 117 -10.34 10.89 -0.07
N GLY A 118 -11.24 10.14 0.58
CA GLY A 118 -11.61 8.78 0.17
C GLY A 118 -10.69 7.70 0.73
N ALA A 119 -10.19 6.83 -0.15
CA ALA A 119 -9.60 5.56 0.24
C ALA A 119 -8.32 5.67 1.09
N GLU A 120 -8.32 5.02 2.26
CA GLU A 120 -7.11 4.72 3.04
C GLU A 120 -6.67 3.28 2.78
N ILE A 121 -5.39 3.04 2.52
CA ILE A 121 -4.88 1.70 2.19
C ILE A 121 -3.62 1.37 2.98
N VAL A 122 -3.58 0.14 3.51
CA VAL A 122 -2.35 -0.49 4.02
C VAL A 122 -2.15 -1.84 3.34
N ILE A 123 -0.95 -2.07 2.82
CA ILE A 123 -0.52 -3.34 2.22
C ILE A 123 0.82 -3.76 2.81
N LEU A 124 0.86 -4.96 3.39
CA LEU A 124 2.09 -5.66 3.74
C LEU A 124 2.32 -6.79 2.74
N CYS A 125 3.47 -6.80 2.07
CA CYS A 125 3.77 -7.77 1.02
C CYS A 125 5.26 -8.11 0.96
N GLU A 126 5.65 -9.11 0.17
CA GLU A 126 7.06 -9.44 -0.06
C GLU A 126 7.71 -8.45 -1.02
N ARG A 127 6.97 -8.01 -2.04
CA ARG A 127 7.51 -7.15 -3.09
C ARG A 127 6.46 -6.21 -3.66
N ALA A 128 6.84 -4.96 -3.85
CA ALA A 128 6.06 -3.93 -4.52
C ALA A 128 6.81 -3.42 -5.74
N LEU A 129 6.11 -3.25 -6.86
CA LEU A 129 6.64 -2.74 -8.12
C LEU A 129 5.73 -1.67 -8.70
N GLU A 130 6.33 -0.65 -9.28
CA GLU A 130 5.63 0.31 -10.11
C GLU A 130 5.76 -0.12 -11.58
N ALA A 131 4.62 -0.20 -12.26
CA ALA A 131 4.53 -0.38 -13.69
C ALA A 131 3.90 0.89 -14.28
N LYS A 132 4.54 1.45 -15.31
CA LYS A 132 3.85 2.40 -16.18
C LYS A 132 2.88 1.59 -17.03
N LYS A 133 1.63 2.01 -17.12
CA LYS A 133 0.73 1.47 -18.13
C LYS A 133 1.38 1.79 -19.47
N ALA A 134 1.77 0.78 -20.26
CA ALA A 134 2.15 1.03 -21.63
C ALA A 134 0.92 1.65 -22.32
N ASP A 135 1.10 2.70 -23.11
CA ASP A 135 0.05 3.20 -23.98
C ASP A 135 -0.48 2.01 -24.80
N GLU A 136 -1.61 1.45 -24.39
CA GLU A 136 -2.47 0.67 -25.28
C GLU A 136 -3.12 1.69 -26.20
N ASN A 137 -2.36 2.16 -27.18
CA ASN A 137 -2.89 2.94 -28.28
C ASN A 137 -3.60 1.95 -29.24
N PRO A 138 -4.92 2.09 -29.48
CA PRO A 138 -5.63 1.26 -30.46
C PRO A 138 -5.17 1.53 -31.91
#